data_AF-A0A9N8WDQ9-F1
#
_entry.id   AF-A0A9N8WDQ9-F1
#
_cell.length_a   1.000
_cell.length_b   1.000
_cell.length_c   1.000
_cell.angle_alpha   90.00
_cell.angle_beta   90.00
_cell.angle_gamma   90.00
#
_symmetry.space_group_name_H-M   'P 1'
#
loop_
_entity.id
_entity.type
_entity.pdbx_description
1 polymer ?
#
loop_
_entity_poly.entity_id
_entity_poly.type
_entity_poly.pdbx_seq_one_letter_code
_entity_poly.pdbx_strand_id
1 'polypeptide(L)'
;MMKQIYLITFIFVIFIYSFHSQWVPSDFDTIIDECQRVSEYLITGTDYLNYSDMKACYDSIPFNKTKAVQTIETVKELLKGFYAFLDQAKEEPKPGYTFTPIDLITELDLLLNKDYSYEYEFVVFDDTIDPNTIDCQVTHIDDKPAIDVITEFARNNISNSRDLNVRFNTALASLAFGNMDFLVYGQLFSLRQKLPTDPTISYTLNCNDKIFNITREWIVPVYGSKEFYPIFTKYKSSYINETSVGNASLIFDAIFSRFYTLQDFGVVLFSTEDTTGLNTDEVIRFLTDMIVGFKLLADKGITKIVLDFSNNSGGDVIVADYIIKVLFPNINIFPEDIKVTDASTAFIEEISNANVVGDLFNYRSYTSTIKNNPFDSINEFIGNNRYTRGGAQVKFTTKAFRNDSLDFQILPVPPKFPWTQENMVILTNGACFSSCANIVQRLAEVSVPTVSVGGFPNTRFSFASCSGGTVKDSNIISTYLNLYQNLSNLASRSILSQDLFLTFTCAEVYSLNNPDEVMEFSFRQADYQLYYNEQSARDPSSLWLQAEQYIKKR
;
A
#
# COMPACT_ATOMS: atom_id res chain seq x y z
N MET A 1 -3.55 34.90 27.44
CA MET A 1 -4.45 34.42 26.37
C MET A 1 -3.74 34.65 25.03
N MET A 2 -2.85 33.73 24.65
CA MET A 2 -2.10 33.85 23.38
C MET A 2 -2.83 33.08 22.30
N LYS A 3 -3.04 33.70 21.13
CA LYS A 3 -3.41 32.96 19.93
C LYS A 3 -2.19 32.15 19.50
N GLN A 4 -2.28 30.82 19.54
CA GLN A 4 -1.33 29.99 18.80
C GLN A 4 -1.60 30.21 17.30
N ILE A 5 -0.61 30.71 16.58
CA ILE A 5 -0.62 30.74 15.13
C ILE A 5 -0.16 29.36 14.70
N TYR A 6 -1.10 28.54 14.21
CA TYR A 6 -0.80 27.20 13.73
C TYR A 6 -0.10 27.29 12.38
N LEU A 7 1.23 27.28 12.39
CA LEU A 7 2.05 27.19 11.19
C LEU A 7 1.98 25.74 10.66
N ILE A 8 0.85 25.41 10.04
CA ILE A 8 0.66 24.14 9.33
C ILE A 8 1.40 24.26 8.00
N THR A 9 2.66 23.86 8.03
CA THR A 9 3.57 23.73 6.89
C THR A 9 3.81 22.25 6.59
N PHE A 10 2.92 21.70 5.78
CA PHE A 10 3.19 20.50 4.99
C PHE A 10 3.69 20.94 3.62
N ILE A 11 4.54 20.14 2.97
CA ILE A 11 4.91 20.38 1.58
C ILE A 11 3.70 20.05 0.70
N PHE A 12 3.07 21.09 0.17
CA PHE A 12 2.49 21.00 -1.16
C PHE A 12 3.64 21.03 -2.16
N VAL A 13 3.71 20.03 -3.03
CA VAL A 13 4.56 20.10 -4.21
C VAL A 13 3.76 20.76 -5.34
N ILE A 14 4.50 21.38 -6.26
CA ILE A 14 4.14 22.20 -7.42
C ILE A 14 4.18 21.50 -8.84
N PHE A 15 3.50 20.37 -9.20
CA PHE A 15 3.42 19.76 -10.58
C PHE A 15 2.06 19.29 -11.25
N ILE A 16 1.70 19.79 -12.45
CA ILE A 16 0.38 19.52 -13.10
C ILE A 16 0.17 18.04 -13.54
N TYR A 17 -0.53 17.16 -12.79
CA TYR A 17 -0.45 15.70 -13.04
C TYR A 17 -1.71 14.78 -13.01
N SER A 18 -2.12 14.36 -14.21
CA SER A 18 -1.90 12.99 -14.72
C SER A 18 -2.87 11.82 -14.50
N PHE A 19 -3.24 11.20 -15.64
CA PHE A 19 -3.92 9.91 -15.78
C PHE A 19 -3.01 8.74 -16.16
N HIS A 20 -3.55 7.51 -16.10
CA HIS A 20 -2.98 6.33 -16.75
C HIS A 20 -3.63 6.08 -18.11
N SER A 21 -2.87 6.08 -19.20
CA SER A 21 -3.36 5.84 -20.57
C SER A 21 -3.44 4.35 -20.96
N GLN A 22 -3.46 3.42 -19.99
CA GLN A 22 -3.47 1.98 -20.27
C GLN A 22 -4.83 1.44 -20.77
N TRP A 23 -5.90 2.24 -20.69
CA TRP A 23 -7.23 1.90 -21.19
C TRP A 23 -7.57 2.66 -22.48
N VAL A 24 -6.81 2.37 -23.54
CA VAL A 24 -7.27 2.57 -24.93
C VAL A 24 -7.51 1.16 -25.50
N PRO A 25 -8.78 0.71 -25.64
CA PRO A 25 -9.08 -0.59 -26.23
C PRO A 25 -8.47 -0.74 -27.63
N SER A 26 -7.96 -1.93 -27.97
CA SER A 26 -7.35 -2.22 -29.28
C SER A 26 -8.37 -2.34 -30.41
N ASP A 27 -9.64 -2.60 -30.08
CA ASP A 27 -10.63 -3.16 -31.00
C ASP A 27 -11.64 -2.11 -31.48
N PHE A 28 -11.16 -1.04 -32.12
CA PHE A 28 -11.99 0.00 -32.75
C PHE A 28 -12.10 -0.18 -34.27
N ASP A 29 -12.81 -1.22 -34.71
CA ASP A 29 -13.13 -1.46 -36.13
C ASP A 29 -14.26 -0.54 -36.68
N THR A 30 -14.69 0.44 -35.86
CA THR A 30 -15.49 1.60 -36.29
C THR A 30 -14.97 2.87 -35.61
N ILE A 31 -14.73 3.91 -36.41
CA ILE A 31 -14.07 5.15 -35.98
C ILE A 31 -15.03 6.02 -35.18
N ILE A 32 -14.56 6.48 -34.02
CA ILE A 32 -15.13 7.59 -33.24
C ILE A 32 -14.06 8.68 -33.16
N ASP A 33 -14.37 9.85 -33.71
CA ASP A 33 -13.45 10.98 -33.98
C ASP A 33 -12.77 11.47 -32.69
N GLU A 34 -13.53 11.48 -31.59
CA GLU A 34 -13.09 11.87 -30.25
C GLU A 34 -11.93 11.02 -29.71
N CYS A 35 -12.03 9.69 -29.80
CA CYS A 35 -10.94 8.79 -29.40
C CYS A 35 -9.85 8.66 -30.45
N GLN A 36 -10.13 8.96 -31.73
CA GLN A 36 -9.08 9.01 -32.75
C GLN A 36 -8.05 10.10 -32.41
N ARG A 37 -8.47 11.30 -31.96
CA ARG A 37 -7.55 12.34 -31.50
C ARG A 37 -6.63 11.87 -30.36
N VAL A 38 -7.19 11.15 -29.38
CA VAL A 38 -6.40 10.52 -28.30
C VAL A 38 -5.34 9.55 -28.85
N SER A 39 -5.70 8.72 -29.85
CA SER A 39 -4.76 7.82 -30.53
C SER A 39 -3.68 8.55 -31.33
N GLU A 40 -4.03 9.65 -32.01
CA GLU A 40 -3.09 10.46 -32.81
C GLU A 40 -2.02 11.14 -31.95
N TYR A 41 -2.36 11.60 -30.74
CA TYR A 41 -1.37 12.08 -29.76
C TYR A 41 -0.35 10.99 -29.37
N LEU A 42 -0.82 9.75 -29.13
CA LEU A 42 0.05 8.59 -28.83
C LEU A 42 0.98 8.24 -30.00
N ILE A 43 0.48 8.32 -31.24
CA ILE A 43 1.23 8.01 -32.46
C ILE A 43 2.24 9.11 -32.81
N THR A 44 1.89 10.38 -32.57
CA THR A 44 2.77 11.53 -32.84
C THR A 44 3.81 11.78 -31.76
N GLY A 45 3.68 11.13 -30.60
CA GLY A 45 4.66 11.17 -29.51
C GLY A 45 4.62 12.46 -28.70
N THR A 46 3.46 13.08 -28.56
CA THR A 46 3.26 14.24 -27.67
C THR A 46 3.30 13.82 -26.21
N ASP A 47 4.00 14.58 -25.36
CA ASP A 47 4.13 14.23 -23.94
C ASP A 47 2.83 14.38 -23.13
N TYR A 48 1.87 15.19 -23.60
CA TYR A 48 0.57 15.42 -22.95
C TYR A 48 -0.63 15.34 -23.92
N LEU A 49 -1.79 14.99 -23.36
CA LEU A 49 -3.14 15.00 -23.92
C LEU A 49 -3.93 16.15 -23.30
N ASN A 50 -4.82 16.76 -24.09
CA ASN A 50 -5.76 17.78 -23.62
C ASN A 50 -6.90 17.12 -22.81
N TYR A 51 -7.23 17.68 -21.64
CA TYR A 51 -8.39 17.30 -20.82
C TYR A 51 -9.68 17.19 -21.65
N SER A 52 -9.95 18.13 -22.57
CA SER A 52 -11.21 18.13 -23.34
C SER A 52 -11.29 16.99 -24.35
N ASP A 53 -10.18 16.63 -24.99
CA ASP A 53 -10.13 15.48 -25.91
C ASP A 53 -10.25 14.16 -25.13
N MET A 54 -9.57 14.06 -23.97
CA MET A 54 -9.65 12.87 -23.12
C MET A 54 -11.07 12.66 -22.58
N LYS A 55 -11.72 13.72 -22.10
CA LYS A 55 -13.13 13.68 -21.66
C LYS A 55 -14.07 13.34 -22.82
N ALA A 56 -13.90 13.95 -23.99
CA ALA A 56 -14.73 13.63 -25.16
C ALA A 56 -14.60 12.16 -25.57
N CYS A 57 -13.39 11.59 -25.52
CA CYS A 57 -13.19 10.16 -25.75
C CYS A 57 -13.92 9.31 -24.71
N TYR A 58 -13.79 9.59 -23.40
CA TYR A 58 -14.51 8.85 -22.36
C TYR A 58 -16.04 8.97 -22.48
N ASP A 59 -16.57 10.17 -22.72
CA ASP A 59 -18.01 10.39 -22.90
C ASP A 59 -18.55 9.69 -24.16
N SER A 60 -17.69 9.38 -25.15
CA SER A 60 -18.07 8.69 -26.39
C SER A 60 -18.19 7.17 -26.27
N ILE A 61 -17.68 6.56 -25.19
CA ILE A 61 -17.72 5.11 -24.97
C ILE A 61 -19.07 4.74 -24.31
N PRO A 62 -20.00 4.05 -24.99
CA PRO A 62 -21.31 3.76 -24.43
C PRO A 62 -21.24 2.67 -23.35
N PHE A 63 -21.97 2.87 -22.25
CA PHE A 63 -22.05 1.90 -21.15
C PHE A 63 -22.56 0.53 -21.61
N ASN A 64 -21.67 -0.47 -21.63
CA ASN A 64 -22.00 -1.84 -22.03
C ASN A 64 -22.60 -2.62 -20.84
N LYS A 65 -23.92 -2.52 -20.68
CA LYS A 65 -24.67 -3.19 -19.59
C LYS A 65 -24.45 -4.71 -19.54
N THR A 66 -24.22 -5.37 -20.67
CA THR A 66 -23.91 -6.81 -20.69
C THR A 66 -22.53 -7.11 -20.10
N LYS A 67 -21.50 -6.35 -20.49
CA LYS A 67 -20.15 -6.49 -19.92
C LYS A 67 -20.15 -6.13 -18.43
N ALA A 68 -20.86 -5.08 -18.02
CA ALA A 68 -20.98 -4.68 -16.62
C ALA A 68 -21.66 -5.76 -15.76
N VAL A 69 -22.77 -6.36 -16.23
CA VAL A 69 -23.43 -7.50 -15.56
C VAL A 69 -22.49 -8.69 -15.43
N GLN A 70 -21.79 -9.05 -16.51
CA GLN A 70 -20.82 -10.15 -16.48
C GLN A 70 -19.72 -9.89 -15.44
N THR A 71 -19.00 -8.77 -15.55
CA THR A 71 -17.91 -8.40 -14.64
C THR A 71 -18.36 -8.35 -13.17
N ILE A 72 -19.53 -7.78 -12.87
CA ILE A 72 -19.99 -7.70 -11.48
C ILE A 72 -20.37 -9.08 -10.92
N GLU A 73 -21.00 -9.97 -11.68
CA GLU A 73 -21.19 -11.35 -11.21
C GLU A 73 -19.86 -12.09 -11.02
N THR A 74 -18.87 -11.90 -11.90
CA THR A 74 -17.50 -12.44 -11.71
C THR A 74 -16.89 -12.00 -10.39
N VAL A 75 -16.96 -10.69 -10.09
CA VAL A 75 -16.43 -10.14 -8.84
C VAL A 75 -17.22 -10.70 -7.64
N LYS A 76 -18.56 -10.78 -7.73
CA LYS A 76 -19.39 -11.38 -6.69
C LYS A 76 -19.05 -12.85 -6.44
N GLU A 77 -18.76 -13.65 -7.47
CA GLU A 77 -18.33 -15.05 -7.32
C GLU A 77 -16.93 -15.18 -6.70
N LEU A 78 -15.94 -14.44 -7.18
CA LEU A 78 -14.59 -14.42 -6.60
C LEU A 78 -14.62 -14.02 -5.12
N LEU A 79 -15.36 -12.95 -4.78
CA LEU A 79 -15.50 -12.49 -3.40
C LEU A 79 -16.20 -13.53 -2.51
N LYS A 80 -17.30 -14.15 -2.99
CA LYS A 80 -18.02 -15.19 -2.22
C LYS A 80 -17.17 -16.45 -2.02
N GLY A 81 -16.45 -16.88 -3.06
CA GLY A 81 -15.64 -18.11 -3.05
C GLY A 81 -14.38 -17.99 -2.21
N PHE A 82 -13.66 -16.86 -2.30
CA PHE A 82 -12.31 -16.73 -1.76
C PHE A 82 -12.09 -15.56 -0.80
N TYR A 83 -12.81 -14.43 -0.91
CA TYR A 83 -12.46 -13.25 -0.12
C TYR A 83 -12.73 -13.46 1.38
N ALA A 84 -11.65 -13.54 2.15
CA ALA A 84 -11.65 -13.88 3.57
C ALA A 84 -12.54 -12.93 4.38
N PHE A 85 -12.39 -11.63 4.14
CA PHE A 85 -13.03 -10.58 4.93
C PHE A 85 -14.41 -10.16 4.41
N LEU A 86 -15.01 -10.85 3.42
CA LEU A 86 -16.30 -10.44 2.82
C LEU A 86 -17.41 -10.20 3.86
N ASP A 87 -17.42 -11.04 4.90
CA ASP A 87 -18.40 -11.00 5.98
C ASP A 87 -17.97 -10.01 7.07
N GLN A 88 -16.67 -9.84 7.31
CA GLN A 88 -16.13 -8.90 8.30
C GLN A 88 -16.23 -7.44 7.86
N ALA A 89 -16.19 -7.16 6.55
CA ALA A 89 -16.37 -5.83 5.97
C ALA A 89 -17.70 -5.16 6.37
N LYS A 90 -18.69 -5.97 6.78
CA LYS A 90 -20.03 -5.55 7.24
C LYS A 90 -20.07 -5.14 8.71
N GLU A 91 -18.99 -5.32 9.47
CA GLU A 91 -18.93 -4.95 10.89
C GLU A 91 -18.64 -3.47 11.10
N GLU A 92 -19.23 -2.89 12.15
CA GLU A 92 -18.86 -1.57 12.66
C GLU A 92 -17.34 -1.47 12.94
N PRO A 93 -16.70 -0.35 12.60
CA PRO A 93 -15.26 -0.17 12.78
C PRO A 93 -14.86 -0.34 14.25
N LYS A 94 -13.72 -1.01 14.49
CA LYS A 94 -13.15 -1.10 15.84
C LYS A 94 -12.74 0.31 16.32
N PRO A 95 -12.87 0.64 17.61
CA PRO A 95 -12.61 1.98 18.14
C PRO A 95 -11.26 2.55 17.69
N GLY A 96 -11.30 3.71 17.04
CA GLY A 96 -10.14 4.39 16.43
C GLY A 96 -10.20 4.45 14.90
N TYR A 97 -10.81 3.45 14.25
CA TYR A 97 -11.17 3.55 12.84
C TYR A 97 -12.47 4.35 12.62
N THR A 98 -12.62 4.94 11.43
CA THR A 98 -13.79 5.77 11.05
C THR A 98 -14.29 5.47 9.62
N PHE A 99 -14.05 4.26 9.12
CA PHE A 99 -14.63 3.79 7.85
C PHE A 99 -16.10 3.40 8.03
N THR A 100 -16.90 3.57 6.97
CA THR A 100 -18.27 3.04 6.90
C THR A 100 -18.22 1.52 6.67
N PRO A 101 -19.01 0.70 7.37
CA PRO A 101 -19.17 -0.72 7.06
C PRO A 101 -19.75 -0.91 5.65
N ILE A 102 -19.32 -1.97 4.94
CA ILE A 102 -19.69 -2.21 3.54
C ILE A 102 -20.13 -3.67 3.34
N ASP A 103 -21.39 -3.86 2.94
CA ASP A 103 -21.84 -5.12 2.36
C ASP A 103 -21.49 -5.13 0.87
N LEU A 104 -20.27 -5.57 0.55
CA LEU A 104 -19.72 -5.54 -0.81
C LEU A 104 -20.62 -6.22 -1.86
N ILE A 105 -21.39 -7.25 -1.48
CA ILE A 105 -22.32 -7.90 -2.43
C ILE A 105 -23.54 -7.00 -2.66
N THR A 106 -24.08 -6.38 -1.61
CA THR A 106 -25.21 -5.45 -1.72
C THR A 106 -24.81 -4.19 -2.50
N GLU A 107 -23.61 -3.64 -2.29
CA GLU A 107 -23.11 -2.51 -3.09
C GLU A 107 -22.93 -2.90 -4.57
N LEU A 108 -22.40 -4.09 -4.86
CA LEU A 108 -22.31 -4.61 -6.24
C LEU A 108 -23.69 -4.82 -6.88
N ASP A 109 -24.69 -5.27 -6.11
CA ASP A 109 -26.09 -5.36 -6.56
C ASP A 109 -26.73 -3.97 -6.77
N LEU A 110 -26.44 -2.99 -5.92
CA LEU A 110 -26.88 -1.60 -6.09
C LEU A 110 -26.24 -0.95 -7.33
N LEU A 111 -24.96 -1.23 -7.59
CA LEU A 111 -24.26 -0.75 -8.78
C LEU A 111 -24.94 -1.23 -10.06
N LEU A 112 -25.46 -2.46 -10.12
CA LEU A 112 -26.19 -2.99 -11.29
C LEU A 112 -27.60 -2.40 -11.49
N ASN A 113 -28.21 -1.86 -10.43
CA ASN A 113 -29.58 -1.33 -10.45
C ASN A 113 -29.65 0.19 -10.70
N LYS A 114 -28.52 0.85 -10.88
CA LYS A 114 -28.41 2.28 -11.20
C LYS A 114 -28.15 2.45 -12.69
N ASP A 115 -28.94 3.29 -13.37
CA ASP A 115 -28.65 3.65 -14.76
C ASP A 115 -27.60 4.77 -14.77
N TYR A 116 -26.44 4.49 -15.39
CA TYR A 116 -25.38 5.46 -15.64
C TYR A 116 -25.48 5.96 -17.08
N SER A 117 -25.19 7.24 -17.29
CA SER A 117 -24.94 7.76 -18.63
C SER A 117 -23.45 7.71 -18.96
N TYR A 118 -22.59 8.17 -18.05
CA TYR A 118 -21.12 8.27 -18.16
C TYR A 118 -20.48 8.14 -16.76
N GLU A 119 -19.15 8.06 -16.66
CA GLU A 119 -18.41 7.86 -15.39
C GLU A 119 -17.47 9.06 -15.03
N TYR A 120 -17.20 9.26 -13.72
CA TYR A 120 -16.09 10.03 -13.08
C TYR A 120 -16.21 11.52 -12.66
N GLU A 121 -15.44 11.80 -11.57
CA GLU A 121 -15.19 13.03 -10.76
C GLU A 121 -13.88 12.77 -9.95
N PHE A 122 -13.14 13.64 -9.21
CA PHE A 122 -13.07 15.08 -8.83
C PHE A 122 -11.59 15.32 -8.35
N VAL A 123 -10.89 16.44 -8.64
CA VAL A 123 -9.39 16.59 -8.41
C VAL A 123 -9.01 17.75 -7.41
N VAL A 124 -7.84 18.42 -7.11
CA VAL A 124 -6.44 18.69 -7.59
C VAL A 124 -5.52 19.28 -6.48
N PHE A 125 -4.17 19.13 -6.53
CA PHE A 125 -3.13 20.11 -6.08
C PHE A 125 -1.66 19.83 -6.44
N ASP A 126 -1.20 20.14 -7.66
CA ASP A 126 0.23 20.31 -7.96
C ASP A 126 0.36 21.24 -9.25
N ASP A 127 1.32 22.18 -9.37
CA ASP A 127 1.46 23.29 -10.38
C ASP A 127 2.91 23.69 -10.81
N THR A 128 3.37 23.39 -12.03
CA THR A 128 4.73 23.80 -12.51
C THR A 128 4.85 25.23 -13.07
N ILE A 129 3.77 26.01 -13.12
CA ILE A 129 3.66 27.16 -14.05
C ILE A 129 4.32 28.44 -13.49
N ASP A 130 4.31 28.64 -12.17
CA ASP A 130 4.89 29.83 -11.54
C ASP A 130 5.79 29.47 -10.34
N PRO A 131 7.11 29.32 -10.52
CA PRO A 131 8.04 29.02 -9.43
C PRO A 131 8.07 30.07 -8.28
N ASN A 132 7.41 31.21 -8.41
CA ASN A 132 7.26 32.18 -7.31
C ASN A 132 6.17 31.78 -6.29
N THR A 133 5.39 30.72 -6.57
CA THR A 133 4.41 30.13 -5.63
C THR A 133 5.03 29.08 -4.69
N ILE A 134 6.29 28.69 -4.93
CA ILE A 134 7.05 27.79 -4.06
C ILE A 134 7.17 28.43 -2.66
N ASP A 135 7.04 27.61 -1.63
CA ASP A 135 7.01 28.00 -0.20
C ASP A 135 5.85 28.94 0.21
N CYS A 136 4.82 29.11 -0.62
CA CYS A 136 3.57 29.77 -0.23
C CYS A 136 2.61 28.82 0.49
N GLN A 137 1.91 29.31 1.52
CA GLN A 137 0.89 28.54 2.23
C GLN A 137 -0.41 28.50 1.42
N VAL A 138 -0.90 27.32 1.09
CA VAL A 138 -2.27 27.11 0.58
C VAL A 138 -3.27 27.36 1.71
N THR A 139 -4.19 28.31 1.52
CA THR A 139 -5.22 28.62 2.54
C THR A 139 -6.61 28.12 2.12
N HIS A 140 -6.97 28.29 0.85
CA HIS A 140 -8.25 27.87 0.29
C HIS A 140 -8.07 27.19 -1.06
N ILE A 141 -9.00 26.29 -1.37
CA ILE A 141 -9.12 25.53 -2.61
C ILE A 141 -10.59 25.65 -3.03
N ASP A 142 -10.85 26.20 -4.21
CA ASP A 142 -12.20 26.52 -4.72
C ASP A 142 -13.10 27.22 -3.67
N ASP A 143 -12.58 28.33 -3.14
CA ASP A 143 -13.12 29.18 -2.08
C ASP A 143 -13.44 28.47 -0.73
N LYS A 144 -13.17 27.17 -0.60
CA LYS A 144 -13.30 26.39 0.65
C LYS A 144 -11.95 26.31 1.39
N PRO A 145 -11.91 26.15 2.73
CA PRO A 145 -10.66 25.96 3.47
C PRO A 145 -9.90 24.72 2.96
N ALA A 146 -8.61 24.88 2.67
CA ALA A 146 -7.83 23.83 2.00
C ALA A 146 -7.83 22.50 2.77
N ILE A 147 -7.69 22.57 4.10
CA ILE A 147 -7.70 21.40 5.01
C ILE A 147 -9.00 20.58 4.92
N ASP A 148 -10.14 21.22 4.68
CA ASP A 148 -11.44 20.55 4.61
C ASP A 148 -11.58 19.80 3.29
N VAL A 149 -11.17 20.41 2.17
CA VAL A 149 -11.19 19.81 0.82
C VAL A 149 -10.27 18.58 0.74
N ILE A 150 -9.06 18.67 1.29
CA ILE A 150 -8.11 17.53 1.32
C ILE A 150 -8.66 16.41 2.22
N THR A 151 -9.28 16.76 3.36
CA THR A 151 -9.92 15.80 4.27
C THR A 151 -11.12 15.10 3.63
N GLU A 152 -11.95 15.82 2.88
CA GLU A 152 -13.07 15.28 2.12
C GLU A 152 -12.58 14.32 1.03
N PHE A 153 -11.58 14.72 0.24
CA PHE A 153 -10.95 13.86 -0.75
C PHE A 153 -10.33 12.58 -0.14
N ALA A 154 -9.54 12.74 0.93
CA ALA A 154 -8.92 11.61 1.63
C ALA A 154 -9.95 10.64 2.22
N ARG A 155 -11.15 11.13 2.56
CA ARG A 155 -12.27 10.31 3.04
C ARG A 155 -12.98 9.55 1.92
N ASN A 156 -13.20 10.21 0.78
CA ASN A 156 -14.15 9.76 -0.23
C ASN A 156 -13.51 9.07 -1.46
N ASN A 157 -12.24 9.37 -1.75
CA ASN A 157 -11.59 8.97 -2.99
C ASN A 157 -10.28 8.18 -2.79
N ILE A 158 -9.64 8.27 -1.62
CA ILE A 158 -8.51 7.41 -1.26
C ILE A 158 -9.04 6.18 -0.51
N SER A 159 -8.60 4.99 -0.91
CA SER A 159 -9.07 3.70 -0.40
C SER A 159 -7.97 2.80 0.20
N ASN A 160 -6.71 3.25 0.20
CA ASN A 160 -5.56 2.43 0.62
C ASN A 160 -5.48 2.14 2.14
N SER A 161 -6.26 2.80 2.99
CA SER A 161 -6.27 2.54 4.43
C SER A 161 -7.64 2.76 5.06
N ARG A 162 -7.92 1.98 6.12
CA ARG A 162 -9.08 2.14 7.02
C ARG A 162 -8.95 3.37 7.94
N ASP A 163 -7.74 3.91 8.09
CA ASP A 163 -7.45 5.12 8.87
C ASP A 163 -7.51 6.38 7.99
N LEU A 164 -8.27 7.39 8.42
CA LEU A 164 -8.36 8.67 7.70
C LEU A 164 -7.06 9.48 7.76
N ASN A 165 -6.24 9.32 8.81
CA ASN A 165 -4.95 10.01 8.95
C ASN A 165 -3.93 9.48 7.92
N VAL A 166 -3.91 8.17 7.69
CA VAL A 166 -3.02 7.55 6.68
C VAL A 166 -3.46 7.95 5.28
N ARG A 167 -4.77 7.99 5.03
CA ARG A 167 -5.30 8.51 3.77
C ARG A 167 -4.99 9.99 3.58
N PHE A 168 -5.09 10.82 4.62
CA PHE A 168 -4.67 12.22 4.58
C PHE A 168 -3.16 12.37 4.31
N ASN A 169 -2.31 11.57 4.94
CA ASN A 169 -0.89 11.48 4.63
C ASN A 169 -0.62 11.08 3.16
N THR A 170 -1.42 10.15 2.60
CA THR A 170 -1.29 9.72 1.19
C THR A 170 -1.82 10.79 0.21
N ALA A 171 -2.77 11.61 0.65
CA ALA A 171 -3.29 12.74 -0.12
C ALA A 171 -2.18 13.78 -0.35
N LEU A 172 -1.40 14.08 0.68
CA LEU A 172 -0.30 15.02 0.62
C LEU A 172 0.97 14.41 -0.01
N ALA A 173 1.83 15.26 -0.54
CA ALA A 173 3.15 14.87 -1.01
C ALA A 173 4.10 14.59 0.19
N SER A 174 4.97 13.61 0.02
CA SER A 174 5.98 13.21 1.01
C SER A 174 7.22 12.63 0.33
N LEU A 175 8.34 12.55 1.04
CA LEU A 175 9.54 11.92 0.50
C LEU A 175 9.52 10.42 0.79
N ALA A 176 9.71 9.61 -0.25
CA ALA A 176 10.01 8.19 -0.14
C ALA A 176 11.41 7.91 -0.69
N PHE A 177 12.04 6.86 -0.18
CA PHE A 177 13.18 6.23 -0.84
C PHE A 177 12.66 5.13 -1.78
N GLY A 178 13.23 5.00 -2.97
CA GLY A 178 12.87 4.00 -3.97
C GLY A 178 13.70 4.17 -5.24
N ASN A 179 13.89 3.10 -6.03
CA ASN A 179 14.71 3.13 -7.25
C ASN A 179 16.13 3.70 -7.02
N MET A 180 16.74 3.40 -5.87
CA MET A 180 18.05 3.91 -5.40
C MET A 180 18.11 5.44 -5.17
N ASP A 181 16.98 6.14 -5.06
CA ASP A 181 16.96 7.59 -4.85
C ASP A 181 15.80 8.06 -3.96
N PHE A 182 15.73 9.36 -3.65
CA PHE A 182 14.56 9.95 -3.01
C PHE A 182 13.62 10.58 -4.04
N LEU A 183 12.36 10.18 -4.01
CA LEU A 183 11.29 10.58 -4.92
C LEU A 183 10.09 11.13 -4.15
N VAL A 184 9.21 11.87 -4.82
CA VAL A 184 7.95 12.31 -4.23
C VAL A 184 6.94 11.15 -4.28
N TYR A 185 6.32 10.86 -3.15
CA TYR A 185 5.34 9.78 -2.96
C TYR A 185 4.14 10.27 -2.16
N GLY A 186 3.04 9.53 -2.23
CA GLY A 186 1.73 10.02 -1.82
C GLY A 186 1.19 10.90 -2.94
N GLN A 187 1.02 12.19 -2.67
CA GLN A 187 0.51 13.21 -3.58
C GLN A 187 -0.80 12.82 -4.30
N LEU A 188 -1.60 11.91 -3.73
CA LEU A 188 -2.86 11.48 -4.36
C LEU A 188 -3.91 12.59 -4.39
N PHE A 189 -3.73 13.67 -3.60
CA PHE A 189 -4.52 14.89 -3.74
C PHE A 189 -4.19 15.67 -5.03
N SER A 190 -3.15 15.28 -5.77
CA SER A 190 -2.75 15.94 -7.00
C SER A 190 -2.62 14.99 -8.19
N LEU A 191 -1.82 13.94 -8.06
CA LEU A 191 -1.73 12.82 -9.00
C LEU A 191 -2.99 11.94 -8.89
N ARG A 192 -3.84 11.87 -9.92
CA ARG A 192 -5.10 11.08 -9.83
C ARG A 192 -5.40 10.09 -10.94
N GLN A 193 -5.84 8.93 -10.47
CA GLN A 193 -6.41 7.81 -11.23
C GLN A 193 -7.86 8.07 -11.74
N LYS A 194 -8.50 9.21 -11.43
CA LYS A 194 -9.91 9.50 -11.76
C LYS A 194 -10.10 10.95 -12.23
N LEU A 195 -10.84 11.12 -13.34
CA LEU A 195 -10.77 12.35 -14.13
C LEU A 195 -11.56 13.47 -13.43
N PRO A 196 -11.04 14.70 -13.39
CA PRO A 196 -11.78 15.83 -12.87
C PRO A 196 -13.09 16.05 -13.62
N THR A 197 -14.13 16.44 -12.89
CA THR A 197 -15.36 17.02 -13.43
C THR A 197 -15.12 18.44 -13.95
N ASP A 198 -14.42 19.26 -13.16
CA ASP A 198 -14.04 20.61 -13.54
C ASP A 198 -12.67 20.63 -14.24
N PRO A 199 -12.55 21.23 -15.45
CA PRO A 199 -11.29 21.28 -16.21
C PRO A 199 -10.20 22.13 -15.54
N THR A 200 -10.56 22.86 -14.48
CA THR A 200 -9.70 23.78 -13.74
C THR A 200 -9.95 23.71 -12.25
N ILE A 201 -8.99 24.20 -11.47
CA ILE A 201 -9.11 24.43 -10.03
C ILE A 201 -8.53 25.80 -9.65
N SER A 202 -8.96 26.35 -8.52
CA SER A 202 -8.51 27.63 -7.99
C SER A 202 -7.94 27.51 -6.56
N TYR A 203 -6.89 28.28 -6.28
CA TYR A 203 -6.20 28.29 -4.99
C TYR A 203 -5.98 29.71 -4.48
N THR A 204 -6.17 29.90 -3.17
CA THR A 204 -5.79 31.13 -2.46
C THR A 204 -4.50 30.88 -1.69
N LEU A 205 -3.38 31.40 -2.20
CA LEU A 205 -2.05 31.29 -1.61
C LEU A 205 -1.76 32.48 -0.68
N ASN A 206 -1.04 32.23 0.41
CA ASN A 206 -0.42 33.24 1.27
C ASN A 206 1.11 33.14 1.17
N CYS A 207 1.71 34.09 0.45
CA CYS A 207 3.14 34.17 0.17
C CYS A 207 3.77 35.32 0.99
N ASN A 208 4.21 35.05 2.22
CA ASN A 208 4.77 36.06 3.14
C ASN A 208 3.81 37.25 3.36
N ASP A 209 2.63 36.97 3.94
CA ASP A 209 1.52 37.91 4.21
C ASP A 209 0.90 38.59 2.97
N LYS A 210 1.22 38.10 1.77
CA LYS A 210 0.59 38.53 0.51
C LYS A 210 -0.33 37.44 -0.01
N ILE A 211 -1.61 37.78 -0.18
CA ILE A 211 -2.62 36.86 -0.71
C ILE A 211 -2.67 36.96 -2.23
N PHE A 212 -2.61 35.81 -2.90
CA PHE A 212 -2.77 35.69 -4.35
C PHE A 212 -3.73 34.56 -4.70
N ASN A 213 -4.59 34.77 -5.70
CA ASN A 213 -5.41 33.71 -6.27
C ASN A 213 -4.78 33.23 -7.57
N ILE A 214 -4.65 31.91 -7.72
CA ILE A 214 -4.21 31.26 -8.96
C ILE A 214 -5.27 30.26 -9.42
N THR A 215 -5.37 30.06 -10.73
CA THR A 215 -6.19 29.01 -11.35
C THR A 215 -5.28 28.13 -12.21
N ARG A 216 -5.55 26.83 -12.25
CA ARG A 216 -4.77 25.84 -12.99
C ARG A 216 -5.67 24.90 -13.77
N GLU A 217 -5.24 24.58 -14.99
CA GLU A 217 -5.93 23.67 -15.91
C GLU A 217 -5.40 22.25 -15.80
N TRP A 218 -6.16 21.31 -16.32
CA TRP A 218 -5.84 19.89 -16.29
C TRP A 218 -5.08 19.37 -17.50
N ILE A 219 -4.01 18.60 -17.25
CA ILE A 219 -3.27 17.85 -18.27
C ILE A 219 -3.18 16.37 -17.93
N VAL A 220 -3.14 15.53 -18.96
CA VAL A 220 -2.95 14.08 -18.87
C VAL A 220 -1.69 13.73 -19.66
N PRO A 221 -0.65 13.10 -19.08
CA PRO A 221 0.55 12.70 -19.79
C PRO A 221 0.27 11.45 -20.61
N VAL A 222 1.13 11.20 -21.60
CA VAL A 222 1.22 9.90 -22.25
C VAL A 222 2.10 8.97 -21.43
N TYR A 223 1.64 7.75 -21.11
CA TYR A 223 2.45 6.77 -20.37
C TYR A 223 3.77 6.47 -21.09
N GLY A 224 4.90 6.58 -20.38
CA GLY A 224 6.25 6.38 -20.94
C GLY A 224 6.80 7.58 -21.73
N SER A 225 6.08 8.70 -21.82
CA SER A 225 6.59 9.97 -22.35
C SER A 225 7.69 10.58 -21.45
N LYS A 226 8.40 11.60 -21.95
CA LYS A 226 9.44 12.27 -21.16
C LYS A 226 8.88 13.05 -19.99
N GLU A 227 7.62 13.49 -20.06
CA GLU A 227 6.93 14.21 -18.98
C GLU A 227 6.12 13.29 -18.05
N PHE A 228 5.92 12.02 -18.41
CA PHE A 228 5.43 11.00 -17.47
C PHE A 228 6.49 10.64 -16.41
N TYR A 229 7.77 10.60 -16.79
CA TYR A 229 8.83 10.30 -15.82
C TYR A 229 9.04 11.36 -14.73
N PRO A 230 8.93 12.69 -14.95
CA PRO A 230 9.08 13.68 -13.90
C PRO A 230 8.05 13.60 -12.77
N ILE A 231 6.86 13.02 -13.01
CA ILE A 231 5.89 12.60 -11.97
C ILE A 231 6.57 11.78 -10.87
N PHE A 232 7.52 10.95 -11.28
CA PHE A 232 8.26 10.01 -10.47
C PHE A 232 9.75 10.39 -10.37
N THR A 233 10.14 11.63 -10.73
CA THR A 233 11.57 12.03 -10.65
C THR A 233 12.03 12.35 -9.24
N LYS A 234 13.29 11.96 -9.02
CA LYS A 234 14.21 12.42 -7.99
C LYS A 234 13.90 13.83 -7.45
N TYR A 235 13.37 13.90 -6.24
CA TYR A 235 13.21 15.16 -5.53
C TYR A 235 14.59 15.69 -5.11
N LYS A 236 15.07 16.74 -5.77
CA LYS A 236 16.37 17.36 -5.49
C LYS A 236 16.31 18.26 -4.24
N SER A 237 16.12 17.62 -3.08
CA SER A 237 16.32 18.27 -1.80
C SER A 237 17.77 18.76 -1.67
N SER A 238 17.97 19.98 -1.19
CA SER A 238 19.29 20.47 -0.77
C SER A 238 19.91 19.64 0.37
N TYR A 239 19.09 18.85 1.06
CA TYR A 239 19.52 17.97 2.14
C TYR A 239 19.88 16.56 1.66
N ILE A 240 19.70 16.20 0.38
CA ILE A 240 19.87 14.82 -0.10
C ILE A 240 20.93 14.78 -1.21
N ASN A 241 21.91 13.90 -1.04
CA ASN A 241 22.92 13.58 -2.05
C ASN A 241 23.28 12.09 -2.00
N GLU A 242 24.14 11.65 -2.91
CA GLU A 242 24.47 10.23 -3.14
C GLU A 242 25.02 9.50 -1.89
N THR A 243 25.59 10.22 -0.92
CA THR A 243 26.21 9.61 0.28
C THR A 243 25.68 10.16 1.61
N SER A 244 24.69 11.05 1.61
CA SER A 244 24.11 11.59 2.85
C SER A 244 22.70 12.16 2.71
N VAL A 245 21.98 12.12 3.83
CA VAL A 245 20.65 12.74 4.03
C VAL A 245 20.74 13.63 5.27
N GLY A 246 20.64 14.94 5.09
CA GLY A 246 20.91 15.95 6.12
C GLY A 246 22.29 15.75 6.74
N ASN A 247 22.33 15.37 8.02
CA ASN A 247 23.58 15.04 8.73
C ASN A 247 23.88 13.52 8.79
N ALA A 248 23.02 12.68 8.22
CA ALA A 248 23.19 11.23 8.23
C ALA A 248 24.16 10.79 7.12
N SER A 249 25.22 10.08 7.48
CA SER A 249 26.24 9.58 6.55
C SER A 249 25.91 8.15 6.13
N LEU A 250 25.85 7.88 4.83
CA LEU A 250 25.61 6.55 4.27
C LEU A 250 26.76 5.60 4.61
N ILE A 251 26.43 4.38 5.02
CA ILE A 251 27.37 3.29 5.31
C ILE A 251 27.27 2.20 4.25
N PHE A 252 26.05 1.89 3.82
CA PHE A 252 25.79 0.84 2.86
C PHE A 252 24.51 1.12 2.07
N ASP A 253 24.56 0.84 0.77
CA ASP A 253 23.48 1.03 -0.18
C ASP A 253 23.08 -0.34 -0.73
N ALA A 254 21.84 -0.76 -0.48
CA ALA A 254 21.26 -2.03 -0.93
C ALA A 254 20.02 -1.75 -1.80
N ILE A 255 19.65 -2.71 -2.65
CA ILE A 255 18.65 -2.53 -3.72
C ILE A 255 17.37 -1.81 -3.24
N PHE A 256 16.82 -2.24 -2.10
CA PHE A 256 15.62 -1.66 -1.48
C PHE A 256 15.81 -1.24 -0.01
N SER A 257 17.06 -1.07 0.45
CA SER A 257 17.31 -0.51 1.79
C SER A 257 18.61 0.27 1.89
N ARG A 258 18.64 1.28 2.77
CA ARG A 258 19.84 2.10 3.03
C ARG A 258 20.18 2.16 4.50
N PHE A 259 21.47 2.08 4.78
CA PHE A 259 22.04 2.04 6.12
C PHE A 259 22.87 3.30 6.35
N TYR A 260 22.46 4.14 7.30
CA TYR A 260 23.16 5.37 7.65
C TYR A 260 23.62 5.35 9.11
N THR A 261 24.63 6.17 9.42
CA THR A 261 24.88 6.64 10.79
C THR A 261 24.45 8.09 10.94
N LEU A 262 23.81 8.41 12.06
CA LEU A 262 23.44 9.75 12.46
C LEU A 262 23.76 9.90 13.95
N GLN A 263 24.63 10.85 14.30
CA GLN A 263 25.15 11.02 15.66
C GLN A 263 25.72 9.70 16.24
N ASP A 264 25.08 9.10 17.25
CA ASP A 264 25.49 7.86 17.92
C ASP A 264 24.58 6.65 17.59
N PHE A 265 23.66 6.79 16.62
CA PHE A 265 22.71 5.75 16.22
C PHE A 265 22.78 5.42 14.72
N GLY A 266 22.21 4.26 14.38
CA GLY A 266 22.02 3.82 13.01
C GLY A 266 20.60 4.12 12.52
N VAL A 267 20.46 4.34 11.23
CA VAL A 267 19.16 4.34 10.55
C VAL A 267 19.18 3.22 9.51
N VAL A 268 18.13 2.41 9.49
CA VAL A 268 17.86 1.46 8.40
C VAL A 268 16.54 1.85 7.77
N LEU A 269 16.60 2.30 6.52
CA LEU A 269 15.46 2.74 5.72
C LEU A 269 15.09 1.63 4.74
N PHE A 270 13.85 1.14 4.78
CA PHE A 270 13.31 0.14 3.87
C PHE A 270 12.32 0.78 2.90
N SER A 271 12.58 0.69 1.59
CA SER A 271 11.66 1.26 0.58
C SER A 271 10.49 0.34 0.23
N THR A 272 10.75 -0.97 0.15
CA THR A 272 9.79 -1.98 -0.30
C THR A 272 10.31 -3.38 0.01
N GLU A 273 9.43 -4.37 0.04
CA GLU A 273 9.77 -5.79 -0.03
C GLU A 273 9.44 -6.41 -1.40
N ASP A 274 9.04 -5.62 -2.40
CA ASP A 274 8.62 -6.07 -3.72
C ASP A 274 9.83 -6.51 -4.55
N THR A 275 9.89 -7.80 -4.92
CA THR A 275 10.94 -8.34 -5.78
C THR A 275 10.53 -8.42 -7.26
N THR A 276 9.38 -7.86 -7.64
CA THR A 276 8.88 -7.87 -9.02
C THR A 276 9.91 -7.35 -10.02
N GLY A 277 10.28 -8.20 -10.99
CA GLY A 277 11.28 -7.89 -12.01
C GLY A 277 12.72 -8.26 -11.65
N LEU A 278 13.01 -8.64 -10.40
CA LEU A 278 14.28 -9.26 -10.02
C LEU A 278 14.31 -10.74 -10.40
N ASN A 279 15.51 -11.27 -10.65
CA ASN A 279 15.73 -12.72 -10.72
C ASN A 279 16.29 -13.27 -9.38
N THR A 280 16.31 -14.60 -9.23
CA THR A 280 16.68 -15.28 -7.96
C THR A 280 18.01 -14.82 -7.38
N ASP A 281 19.05 -14.63 -8.21
CA ASP A 281 20.37 -14.19 -7.73
C ASP A 281 20.34 -12.75 -7.21
N GLU A 282 19.39 -11.92 -7.68
CA GLU A 282 19.23 -10.53 -7.28
C GLU A 282 18.39 -10.39 -6.00
N VAL A 283 17.41 -11.28 -5.81
CA VAL A 283 16.71 -11.44 -4.52
C VAL A 283 17.69 -11.92 -3.44
N ILE A 284 18.50 -12.95 -3.74
CA ILE A 284 19.56 -13.41 -2.83
C ILE A 284 20.58 -12.29 -2.57
N ARG A 285 20.97 -11.50 -3.59
CA ARG A 285 21.83 -10.32 -3.44
C ARG A 285 21.21 -9.29 -2.49
N PHE A 286 19.98 -8.83 -2.72
CA PHE A 286 19.26 -7.89 -1.87
C PHE A 286 19.23 -8.32 -0.40
N LEU A 287 18.90 -9.58 -0.13
CA LEU A 287 18.80 -10.11 1.24
C LEU A 287 20.18 -10.30 1.90
N THR A 288 21.22 -10.61 1.12
CA THR A 288 22.63 -10.62 1.57
C THR A 288 23.13 -9.20 1.88
N ASP A 289 22.84 -8.25 1.00
CA ASP A 289 23.19 -6.83 1.10
C ASP A 289 22.57 -6.21 2.36
N MET A 290 21.32 -6.55 2.67
CA MET A 290 20.69 -6.17 3.94
C MET A 290 21.46 -6.70 5.17
N ILE A 291 21.90 -7.97 5.18
CA ILE A 291 22.74 -8.52 6.27
C ILE A 291 24.07 -7.75 6.36
N VAL A 292 24.68 -7.41 5.24
CA VAL A 292 25.93 -6.63 5.20
C VAL A 292 25.73 -5.25 5.80
N GLY A 293 24.64 -4.56 5.46
CA GLY A 293 24.29 -3.26 6.05
C GLY A 293 24.11 -3.32 7.58
N PHE A 294 23.33 -4.27 8.09
CA PHE A 294 23.21 -4.49 9.54
C PHE A 294 24.56 -4.84 10.18
N LYS A 295 25.37 -5.68 9.53
CA LYS A 295 26.72 -6.00 10.03
C LYS A 295 27.61 -4.77 10.11
N LEU A 296 27.60 -3.89 9.11
CA LEU A 296 28.42 -2.68 9.11
C LEU A 296 28.01 -1.70 10.22
N LEU A 297 26.72 -1.64 10.60
CA LEU A 297 26.28 -0.92 11.80
C LEU A 297 26.81 -1.58 13.09
N ALA A 298 26.74 -2.91 13.20
CA ALA A 298 27.20 -3.64 14.39
C ALA A 298 28.73 -3.54 14.56
N ASP A 299 29.50 -3.71 13.49
CA ASP A 299 30.97 -3.61 13.46
C ASP A 299 31.46 -2.18 13.77
N LYS A 300 30.62 -1.16 13.53
CA LYS A 300 30.84 0.23 13.96
C LYS A 300 30.50 0.50 15.44
N GLY A 301 29.99 -0.49 16.16
CA GLY A 301 29.62 -0.36 17.58
C GLY A 301 28.30 0.39 17.82
N ILE A 302 27.42 0.48 16.81
CA ILE A 302 26.11 1.15 16.94
C ILE A 302 25.22 0.35 17.90
N THR A 303 24.62 1.03 18.88
CA THR A 303 23.80 0.41 19.94
C THR A 303 22.32 0.81 19.91
N LYS A 304 21.92 1.66 18.96
CA LYS A 304 20.56 2.17 18.76
C LYS A 304 20.23 2.19 17.27
N ILE A 305 19.02 1.80 16.87
CA ILE A 305 18.56 1.85 15.48
C ILE A 305 17.18 2.49 15.38
N VAL A 306 17.03 3.44 14.43
CA VAL A 306 15.74 3.81 13.85
C VAL A 306 15.48 2.94 12.63
N LEU A 307 14.38 2.19 12.64
CA LEU A 307 13.88 1.43 11.50
C LEU A 307 12.82 2.29 10.80
N ASP A 308 13.12 2.83 9.63
CA ASP A 308 12.20 3.68 8.88
C ASP A 308 11.48 2.89 7.79
N PHE A 309 10.16 2.82 7.94
CA PHE A 309 9.18 2.18 7.06
C PHE A 309 8.14 3.21 6.56
N SER A 310 8.52 4.49 6.48
CA SER A 310 7.69 5.53 5.87
C SER A 310 7.56 5.29 4.36
N ASN A 311 6.33 5.36 3.83
CA ASN A 311 6.01 5.12 2.42
C ASN A 311 6.32 3.71 1.86
N ASN A 312 6.65 2.72 2.69
CA ASN A 312 6.92 1.36 2.24
C ASN A 312 5.60 0.60 1.96
N SER A 313 5.28 0.39 0.69
CA SER A 313 4.03 -0.27 0.26
C SER A 313 3.99 -1.79 0.45
N GLY A 314 5.01 -2.38 1.07
CA GLY A 314 5.19 -3.82 1.17
C GLY A 314 5.69 -4.43 -0.13
N GLY A 315 5.22 -5.64 -0.45
CA GLY A 315 5.72 -6.52 -1.49
C GLY A 315 5.65 -7.99 -1.05
N ASP A 316 6.73 -8.74 -1.20
CA ASP A 316 6.77 -10.17 -0.94
C ASP A 316 6.75 -10.52 0.56
N VAL A 317 5.76 -11.31 0.99
CA VAL A 317 5.59 -11.68 2.41
C VAL A 317 6.78 -12.51 2.91
N ILE A 318 7.41 -13.32 2.06
CA ILE A 318 8.64 -14.09 2.40
C ILE A 318 9.80 -13.15 2.76
N VAL A 319 9.92 -11.99 2.10
CA VAL A 319 10.94 -10.98 2.42
C VAL A 319 10.66 -10.33 3.77
N ALA A 320 9.41 -10.00 4.07
CA ALA A 320 9.02 -9.51 5.39
C ALA A 320 9.26 -10.54 6.51
N ASP A 321 8.86 -11.80 6.28
CA ASP A 321 9.12 -12.91 7.18
C ASP A 321 10.63 -13.10 7.42
N TYR A 322 11.45 -12.90 6.38
CA TYR A 322 12.91 -12.91 6.48
C TYR A 322 13.46 -11.71 7.29
N ILE A 323 12.99 -10.49 7.05
CA ILE A 323 13.37 -9.28 7.81
C ILE A 323 13.05 -9.46 9.30
N ILE A 324 11.88 -10.03 9.63
CA ILE A 324 11.47 -10.37 11.00
C ILE A 324 12.50 -11.32 11.63
N LYS A 325 12.97 -12.35 10.91
CA LYS A 325 13.95 -13.34 11.41
C LYS A 325 15.37 -12.78 11.47
N VAL A 326 15.75 -11.84 10.60
CA VAL A 326 17.03 -11.12 10.65
C VAL A 326 17.15 -10.31 11.94
N LEU A 327 16.07 -9.63 12.34
CA LEU A 327 16.03 -8.84 13.57
C LEU A 327 15.79 -9.71 14.82
N PHE A 328 14.90 -10.71 14.74
CA PHE A 328 14.48 -11.55 15.86
C PHE A 328 14.39 -13.05 15.45
N PRO A 329 15.51 -13.78 15.33
CA PRO A 329 15.54 -15.15 14.78
C PRO A 329 14.62 -16.17 15.46
N ASN A 330 14.34 -15.98 16.75
CA ASN A 330 13.64 -16.95 17.59
C ASN A 330 12.12 -16.73 17.68
N ILE A 331 11.53 -15.82 16.89
CA ILE A 331 10.09 -15.56 16.94
C ILE A 331 9.34 -16.18 15.76
N ASN A 332 8.09 -16.56 16.00
CA ASN A 332 7.18 -16.98 14.95
C ASN A 332 6.70 -15.77 14.15
N ILE A 333 6.47 -16.00 12.85
CA ILE A 333 5.65 -15.16 11.99
C ILE A 333 4.17 -15.24 12.42
N PHE A 334 3.31 -14.39 11.87
CA PHE A 334 1.88 -14.46 12.20
C PHE A 334 1.22 -15.74 11.66
N PRO A 335 0.27 -16.34 12.39
CA PRO A 335 -0.54 -17.43 11.87
C PRO A 335 -1.63 -16.93 10.92
N GLU A 336 -1.88 -17.72 9.89
CA GLU A 336 -2.88 -17.52 8.83
C GLU A 336 -4.10 -18.43 9.04
N ASP A 337 -5.23 -18.04 8.45
CA ASP A 337 -6.44 -18.85 8.39
C ASP A 337 -7.23 -18.61 7.08
N ILE A 338 -7.32 -19.62 6.21
CA ILE A 338 -8.01 -19.55 4.91
C ILE A 338 -9.52 -19.70 5.11
N LYS A 339 -10.31 -18.86 4.44
CA LYS A 339 -11.77 -18.99 4.43
C LYS A 339 -12.20 -20.26 3.70
N VAL A 340 -12.99 -21.11 4.36
CA VAL A 340 -13.43 -22.40 3.81
C VAL A 340 -14.83 -22.27 3.19
N THR A 341 -14.87 -22.43 1.86
CA THR A 341 -16.05 -22.50 1.01
C THR A 341 -15.96 -23.75 0.13
N ASP A 342 -16.98 -24.08 -0.63
CA ASP A 342 -16.90 -25.18 -1.61
C ASP A 342 -15.81 -24.91 -2.67
N ALA A 343 -15.57 -23.63 -3.01
CA ALA A 343 -14.55 -23.21 -3.95
C ALA A 343 -13.13 -23.38 -3.38
N SER A 344 -12.86 -22.81 -2.20
CA SER A 344 -11.53 -22.93 -1.59
C SER A 344 -11.25 -24.36 -1.11
N THR A 345 -12.26 -25.15 -0.74
CA THR A 345 -12.12 -26.58 -0.44
C THR A 345 -11.57 -27.34 -1.64
N ALA A 346 -12.19 -27.22 -2.81
CA ALA A 346 -11.73 -27.94 -4.01
C ALA A 346 -10.33 -27.48 -4.46
N PHE A 347 -10.02 -26.18 -4.34
CA PHE A 347 -8.67 -25.66 -4.60
C PHE A 347 -7.66 -26.23 -3.61
N ILE A 348 -7.98 -26.30 -2.31
CA ILE A 348 -7.10 -26.91 -1.30
C ILE A 348 -6.87 -28.39 -1.60
N GLU A 349 -7.91 -29.15 -1.92
CA GLU A 349 -7.81 -30.57 -2.27
C GLU A 349 -6.92 -30.80 -3.50
N GLU A 350 -7.20 -30.12 -4.61
CA GLU A 350 -6.52 -30.34 -5.88
C GLU A 350 -5.06 -29.87 -5.87
N ILE A 351 -4.77 -28.68 -5.34
CA ILE A 351 -3.40 -28.13 -5.27
C ILE A 351 -2.54 -28.92 -4.26
N SER A 352 -3.14 -29.42 -3.18
CA SER A 352 -2.48 -30.34 -2.24
C SER A 352 -2.18 -31.70 -2.88
N ASN A 353 -3.10 -32.25 -3.68
CA ASN A 353 -2.90 -33.51 -4.40
C ASN A 353 -1.85 -33.37 -5.52
N ALA A 354 -1.81 -32.23 -6.20
CA ALA A 354 -0.75 -31.87 -7.15
C ALA A 354 0.60 -31.56 -6.46
N ASN A 355 0.61 -31.42 -5.13
CA ASN A 355 1.79 -31.20 -4.29
C ASN A 355 2.61 -29.96 -4.72
N VAL A 356 1.93 -28.85 -5.03
CA VAL A 356 2.56 -27.56 -5.34
C VAL A 356 3.05 -26.92 -4.04
N VAL A 357 4.25 -27.31 -3.60
CA VAL A 357 4.83 -26.85 -2.32
C VAL A 357 5.13 -25.35 -2.38
N GLY A 358 4.78 -24.62 -1.32
CA GLY A 358 4.86 -23.16 -1.26
C GLY A 358 3.57 -22.45 -1.66
N ASP A 359 2.61 -23.14 -2.30
CA ASP A 359 1.33 -22.51 -2.61
C ASP A 359 0.42 -22.36 -1.37
N LEU A 360 -0.31 -21.26 -1.34
CA LEU A 360 -1.36 -20.92 -0.37
C LEU A 360 -2.38 -22.05 -0.15
N PHE A 361 -2.79 -22.76 -1.19
CA PHE A 361 -3.82 -23.79 -1.08
C PHE A 361 -3.24 -25.18 -0.78
N ASN A 362 -1.92 -25.36 -0.78
CA ASN A 362 -1.31 -26.64 -0.40
C ASN A 362 -1.14 -26.73 1.12
N TYR A 363 -1.79 -27.71 1.75
CA TYR A 363 -1.70 -27.93 3.20
C TYR A 363 -0.27 -28.20 3.71
N ARG A 364 0.66 -28.64 2.85
CA ARG A 364 2.08 -28.86 3.19
C ARG A 364 2.90 -27.58 3.32
N SER A 365 2.38 -26.46 2.83
CA SER A 365 2.97 -25.12 3.01
C SER A 365 2.81 -24.60 4.45
N TYR A 366 2.27 -25.40 5.37
CA TYR A 366 1.84 -24.96 6.71
C TYR A 366 2.20 -25.89 7.86
N THR A 367 2.34 -25.28 9.04
CA THR A 367 2.55 -25.93 10.34
C THR A 367 1.40 -25.54 11.29
N SER A 368 0.71 -26.54 11.85
CA SER A 368 -0.43 -26.33 12.75
C SER A 368 -0.03 -25.54 14.01
N THR A 369 -0.76 -24.47 14.35
CA THR A 369 -0.52 -23.74 15.62
C THR A 369 -0.79 -24.59 16.85
N ILE A 370 -1.62 -25.64 16.72
CA ILE A 370 -2.05 -26.50 17.83
C ILE A 370 -1.07 -27.65 18.05
N LYS A 371 -0.61 -28.32 16.97
CA LYS A 371 0.39 -29.40 17.07
C LYS A 371 1.84 -28.93 17.10
N ASN A 372 2.11 -27.69 16.67
CA ASN A 372 3.45 -27.18 16.34
C ASN A 372 4.25 -28.15 15.43
N ASN A 373 3.56 -28.75 14.45
CA ASN A 373 4.08 -29.71 13.47
C ASN A 373 3.30 -29.54 12.15
N PRO A 374 3.84 -29.99 11.01
CA PRO A 374 3.11 -30.08 9.74
C PRO A 374 1.81 -30.90 9.88
N PHE A 375 0.83 -30.60 9.04
CA PHE A 375 -0.46 -31.29 9.02
C PHE A 375 -0.34 -32.71 8.44
N ASP A 376 -1.05 -33.68 9.04
CA ASP A 376 -1.02 -35.08 8.58
C ASP A 376 -1.89 -35.29 7.33
N SER A 377 -2.94 -34.47 7.14
CA SER A 377 -3.88 -34.59 6.02
C SER A 377 -4.59 -33.29 5.66
N ILE A 378 -5.13 -33.23 4.43
CA ILE A 378 -5.98 -32.13 3.93
C ILE A 378 -7.19 -31.89 4.86
N ASN A 379 -7.82 -32.96 5.35
CA ASN A 379 -8.96 -32.87 6.28
C ASN A 379 -8.60 -32.20 7.62
N GLU A 380 -7.35 -32.36 8.09
CA GLU A 380 -6.88 -31.70 9.31
C GLU A 380 -6.67 -30.20 9.09
N PHE A 381 -6.12 -29.82 7.93
CA PHE A 381 -5.91 -28.44 7.55
C PHE A 381 -7.23 -27.71 7.28
N ILE A 382 -8.17 -28.32 6.54
CA ILE A 382 -9.53 -27.78 6.33
C ILE A 382 -10.31 -27.68 7.66
N GLY A 383 -10.07 -28.60 8.60
CA GLY A 383 -10.55 -28.53 9.97
C GLY A 383 -12.06 -28.33 10.10
N ASN A 384 -12.47 -27.68 11.19
CA ASN A 384 -13.87 -27.28 11.43
C ASN A 384 -13.99 -25.98 12.25
N ASN A 385 -13.02 -25.07 12.12
CA ASN A 385 -13.07 -23.79 12.83
C ASN A 385 -14.19 -22.92 12.28
N ARG A 386 -14.91 -22.23 13.17
CA ARG A 386 -16.00 -21.32 12.79
C ARG A 386 -15.90 -20.04 13.60
N TYR A 387 -16.11 -18.92 12.93
CA TYR A 387 -16.09 -17.60 13.54
C TYR A 387 -17.37 -16.85 13.21
N THR A 388 -17.80 -16.01 14.15
CA THR A 388 -18.82 -14.99 13.86
C THR A 388 -18.13 -13.87 13.09
N ARG A 389 -18.64 -13.55 11.89
CA ARG A 389 -18.20 -12.42 11.05
C ARG A 389 -19.45 -11.76 10.45
N GLY A 390 -19.62 -10.46 10.62
CA GLY A 390 -20.80 -9.74 10.09
C GLY A 390 -22.16 -10.33 10.52
N GLY A 391 -22.21 -10.98 11.68
CA GLY A 391 -23.38 -11.73 12.16
C GLY A 391 -23.57 -13.16 11.62
N ALA A 392 -22.77 -13.59 10.64
CA ALA A 392 -22.82 -14.94 10.06
C ALA A 392 -21.79 -15.90 10.70
N GLN A 393 -22.05 -17.21 10.62
CA GLN A 393 -21.16 -18.28 11.10
C GLN A 393 -20.27 -18.84 9.97
N VAL A 394 -19.19 -18.13 9.66
CA VAL A 394 -18.26 -18.46 8.56
C VAL A 394 -17.31 -19.58 8.99
N LYS A 395 -16.95 -20.49 8.07
CA LYS A 395 -15.96 -21.55 8.32
C LYS A 395 -14.57 -21.11 7.85
N PHE A 396 -13.55 -21.47 8.63
CA PHE A 396 -12.14 -21.27 8.33
C PHE A 396 -11.34 -22.57 8.55
N THR A 397 -10.10 -22.60 8.07
CA THR A 397 -9.14 -23.71 8.25
C THR A 397 -8.70 -23.89 9.71
N THR A 398 -7.84 -24.87 9.97
CA THR A 398 -7.07 -24.94 11.21
C THR A 398 -5.93 -23.92 11.14
N LYS A 399 -5.97 -22.88 11.99
CA LYS A 399 -4.92 -21.84 12.09
C LYS A 399 -3.51 -22.41 12.02
N ALA A 400 -2.68 -21.80 11.19
CA ALA A 400 -1.35 -22.33 10.88
C ALA A 400 -0.31 -21.24 10.66
N PHE A 401 0.94 -21.53 11.00
CA PHE A 401 2.08 -20.77 10.49
C PHE A 401 2.40 -21.24 9.08
N ARG A 402 2.78 -20.34 8.18
CA ARG A 402 3.44 -20.73 6.92
C ARG A 402 4.76 -21.44 7.26
N ASN A 403 5.13 -22.44 6.46
CA ASN A 403 6.29 -23.28 6.68
C ASN A 403 7.58 -22.57 6.20
N ASP A 404 8.01 -21.58 6.98
CA ASP A 404 9.17 -20.71 6.76
C ASP A 404 10.46 -21.45 6.41
N SER A 405 10.58 -22.69 6.89
CA SER A 405 11.71 -23.59 6.68
C SER A 405 11.80 -24.17 5.26
N LEU A 406 10.80 -23.95 4.41
CA LEU A 406 10.89 -24.18 2.96
C LEU A 406 11.48 -22.95 2.26
N ASP A 407 10.88 -21.78 2.50
CA ASP A 407 11.21 -20.53 1.82
C ASP A 407 12.65 -20.07 2.14
N PHE A 408 13.13 -20.31 3.35
CA PHE A 408 14.47 -19.91 3.79
C PHE A 408 15.60 -20.88 3.39
N GLN A 409 15.33 -22.03 2.76
CA GLN A 409 16.39 -23.00 2.39
C GLN A 409 17.40 -22.47 1.37
N ILE A 410 17.00 -21.50 0.53
CA ILE A 410 17.85 -20.86 -0.47
C ILE A 410 18.40 -19.49 -0.03
N LEU A 411 18.01 -19.02 1.16
CA LEU A 411 18.35 -17.69 1.65
C LEU A 411 19.54 -17.73 2.63
N PRO A 412 20.36 -16.66 2.69
CA PRO A 412 21.48 -16.61 3.61
C PRO A 412 21.01 -16.73 5.06
N VAL A 413 21.72 -17.50 5.90
CA VAL A 413 21.38 -17.62 7.33
C VAL A 413 21.80 -16.33 8.05
N PRO A 414 20.87 -15.58 8.68
CA PRO A 414 21.21 -14.32 9.31
C PRO A 414 22.06 -14.53 10.57
N PRO A 415 23.10 -13.72 10.80
CA PRO A 415 23.86 -13.75 12.05
C PRO A 415 23.04 -13.11 13.18
N LYS A 416 23.30 -13.50 14.43
CA LYS A 416 22.69 -12.82 15.59
C LYS A 416 23.29 -11.44 15.78
N PHE A 417 22.49 -10.40 15.53
CA PHE A 417 22.83 -9.01 15.77
C PHE A 417 22.77 -8.60 17.26
N PRO A 418 23.41 -7.49 17.68
CA PRO A 418 23.55 -7.11 19.09
C PRO A 418 22.32 -6.40 19.67
N TRP A 419 21.38 -5.95 18.84
CA TRP A 419 20.21 -5.17 19.26
C TRP A 419 19.06 -6.06 19.77
N THR A 420 18.33 -5.56 20.76
CA THR A 420 17.03 -6.09 21.18
C THR A 420 15.93 -5.07 20.89
N GLN A 421 14.68 -5.38 21.26
CA GLN A 421 13.56 -4.43 21.20
C GLN A 421 13.83 -3.12 21.98
N GLU A 422 14.69 -3.14 23.01
CA GLU A 422 15.08 -1.95 23.78
C GLU A 422 16.07 -1.05 23.04
N ASN A 423 16.63 -1.49 21.91
CA ASN A 423 17.60 -0.75 21.11
C ASN A 423 17.00 -0.17 19.82
N MET A 424 15.71 -0.40 19.57
CA MET A 424 15.06 -0.09 18.29
C MET A 424 13.89 0.90 18.48
N VAL A 425 13.52 1.57 17.40
CA VAL A 425 12.26 2.29 17.25
C VAL A 425 11.80 2.21 15.80
N ILE A 426 10.50 2.02 15.57
CA ILE A 426 9.88 2.07 14.24
C ILE A 426 9.46 3.50 13.95
N LEU A 427 9.89 4.06 12.82
CA LEU A 427 9.33 5.26 12.21
C LEU A 427 8.51 4.86 10.98
N THR A 428 7.35 5.48 10.81
CA THR A 428 6.50 5.32 9.63
C THR A 428 5.52 6.48 9.51
N ASN A 429 4.88 6.66 8.36
CA ASN A 429 3.74 7.57 8.18
C ASN A 429 2.39 6.80 8.11
N GLY A 430 2.38 5.52 8.53
CA GLY A 430 1.21 4.63 8.53
C GLY A 430 0.87 4.05 7.16
N ALA A 431 1.58 4.47 6.10
CA ALA A 431 1.54 3.90 4.75
C ALA A 431 2.44 2.65 4.60
N CYS A 432 2.81 2.03 5.73
CA CYS A 432 3.41 0.71 5.76
C CYS A 432 2.30 -0.34 5.51
N PHE A 433 2.24 -0.86 4.28
CA PHE A 433 1.17 -1.74 3.78
C PHE A 433 1.62 -3.20 3.65
N SER A 434 0.67 -4.15 3.60
CA SER A 434 0.91 -5.54 3.17
C SER A 434 2.03 -6.25 3.96
N SER A 435 3.10 -6.72 3.31
CA SER A 435 4.27 -7.32 3.95
C SER A 435 4.96 -6.38 4.95
N CYS A 436 5.07 -5.08 4.64
CA CYS A 436 5.66 -4.10 5.55
C CYS A 436 4.85 -4.05 6.85
N ALA A 437 3.52 -4.05 6.72
CA ALA A 437 2.62 -4.08 7.86
C ALA A 437 2.90 -5.30 8.74
N ASN A 438 3.12 -6.50 8.17
CA ASN A 438 3.53 -7.66 8.95
C ASN A 438 4.84 -7.43 9.73
N ILE A 439 5.84 -6.78 9.14
CA ILE A 439 7.10 -6.44 9.84
C ILE A 439 6.82 -5.55 11.04
N VAL A 440 6.28 -4.35 10.83
CA VAL A 440 6.11 -3.37 11.93
C VAL A 440 5.13 -3.85 12.99
N GLN A 441 4.08 -4.60 12.60
CA GLN A 441 3.16 -5.23 13.54
C GLN A 441 3.85 -6.28 14.41
N ARG A 442 4.69 -7.14 13.83
CA ARG A 442 5.38 -8.19 14.58
C ARG A 442 6.45 -7.61 15.50
N LEU A 443 7.17 -6.58 15.03
CA LEU A 443 8.12 -5.82 15.84
C LEU A 443 7.44 -5.09 17.01
N ALA A 444 6.28 -4.47 16.80
CA ALA A 444 5.49 -3.84 17.86
C ALA A 444 5.01 -4.86 18.91
N GLU A 445 4.61 -6.07 18.49
CA GLU A 445 4.21 -7.15 19.42
C GLU A 445 5.36 -7.69 20.27
N VAL A 446 6.60 -7.67 19.79
CA VAL A 446 7.81 -7.94 20.61
C VAL A 446 8.33 -6.69 21.31
N SER A 447 7.49 -5.65 21.42
CA SER A 447 7.70 -4.42 22.18
C SER A 447 8.75 -3.45 21.65
N VAL A 448 9.00 -3.43 20.34
CA VAL A 448 9.64 -2.28 19.69
C VAL A 448 8.67 -1.08 19.73
N PRO A 449 9.07 0.12 20.20
CA PRO A 449 8.20 1.30 20.20
C PRO A 449 7.92 1.82 18.78
N THR A 450 6.74 2.39 18.59
CA THR A 450 6.21 2.86 17.30
C THR A 450 6.01 4.38 17.27
N VAL A 451 6.50 5.02 16.21
CA VAL A 451 6.41 6.46 15.97
C VAL A 451 5.78 6.70 14.60
N SER A 452 4.58 7.27 14.59
CA SER A 452 3.91 7.68 13.34
C SER A 452 4.13 9.16 13.03
N VAL A 453 4.39 9.54 11.79
CA VAL A 453 4.59 10.95 11.37
C VAL A 453 3.46 11.46 10.48
N GLY A 454 2.98 12.68 10.77
CA GLY A 454 1.89 13.34 10.02
C GLY A 454 0.52 13.12 10.68
N GLY A 455 -0.51 12.89 9.86
CA GLY A 455 -1.90 12.77 10.30
C GLY A 455 -2.48 14.09 10.84
N PHE A 456 -3.67 14.01 11.44
CA PHE A 456 -4.32 15.18 12.02
C PHE A 456 -3.71 15.55 13.39
N PRO A 457 -3.60 16.84 13.73
CA PRO A 457 -3.14 17.29 15.04
C PRO A 457 -3.94 16.70 16.21
N ASN A 458 -3.22 16.10 17.17
CA ASN A 458 -3.74 15.44 18.37
C ASN A 458 -4.49 14.12 18.12
N THR A 459 -4.45 13.57 16.90
CA THR A 459 -5.08 12.29 16.54
C THR A 459 -4.01 11.24 16.25
N ARG A 460 -3.56 10.53 17.29
CA ARG A 460 -2.66 9.38 17.10
C ARG A 460 -3.37 8.31 16.27
N PHE A 461 -2.69 7.83 15.23
CA PHE A 461 -3.27 7.00 14.20
C PHE A 461 -2.52 5.65 14.07
N SER A 462 -2.99 4.76 13.20
CA SER A 462 -2.40 3.43 13.04
C SER A 462 -0.99 3.50 12.43
N PHE A 463 -0.02 2.78 13.00
CA PHE A 463 1.34 2.70 12.45
C PHE A 463 1.45 1.75 11.24
N ALA A 464 0.40 0.97 10.98
CA ALA A 464 0.33 0.06 9.84
C ALA A 464 -1.07 0.10 9.23
N SER A 465 -1.13 -0.23 7.94
CA SER A 465 -2.37 -0.33 7.16
C SER A 465 -2.34 -1.63 6.34
N CYS A 466 -3.49 -2.15 5.90
CA CYS A 466 -3.55 -3.42 5.17
C CYS A 466 -2.74 -4.54 5.87
N SER A 467 -3.00 -4.73 7.17
CA SER A 467 -2.16 -5.52 8.09
C SER A 467 -2.37 -7.02 7.93
N GLY A 468 -1.78 -7.56 6.87
CA GLY A 468 -1.62 -9.00 6.66
C GLY A 468 -2.84 -9.69 6.05
N GLY A 469 -2.56 -10.55 5.08
CA GLY A 469 -3.54 -11.42 4.46
C GLY A 469 -3.03 -11.95 3.14
N THR A 470 -2.84 -13.27 3.02
CA THR A 470 -2.27 -13.84 1.79
C THR A 470 -3.28 -13.72 0.65
N VAL A 471 -2.86 -13.04 -0.42
CA VAL A 471 -3.69 -12.71 -1.58
C VAL A 471 -3.57 -13.71 -2.70
N LYS A 472 -4.57 -13.74 -3.57
CA LYS A 472 -4.48 -14.26 -4.94
C LYS A 472 -5.11 -13.27 -5.91
N ASP A 473 -4.73 -13.37 -7.17
CA ASP A 473 -5.32 -12.65 -8.28
C ASP A 473 -6.18 -13.55 -9.17
N SER A 474 -7.06 -12.93 -9.97
CA SER A 474 -7.93 -13.60 -10.93
C SER A 474 -7.19 -14.37 -12.03
N ASN A 475 -5.94 -14.02 -12.39
CA ASN A 475 -5.17 -14.75 -13.40
C ASN A 475 -4.62 -16.07 -12.84
N ILE A 476 -4.17 -16.11 -11.58
CA ILE A 476 -3.77 -17.37 -10.93
C ILE A 476 -4.98 -18.30 -10.74
N ILE A 477 -6.15 -17.78 -10.32
CA ILE A 477 -7.39 -18.58 -10.28
C ILE A 477 -7.76 -19.12 -11.67
N SER A 478 -7.72 -18.27 -12.71
CA SER A 478 -7.96 -18.68 -14.10
C SER A 478 -6.95 -19.74 -14.56
N THR A 479 -5.70 -19.64 -14.14
CA THR A 479 -4.64 -20.61 -14.46
C THR A 479 -4.94 -21.97 -13.82
N TYR A 480 -5.31 -22.03 -12.54
CA TYR A 480 -5.68 -23.28 -11.88
C TYR A 480 -6.96 -23.90 -12.47
N LEU A 481 -7.99 -23.10 -12.78
CA LEU A 481 -9.21 -23.56 -13.47
C LEU A 481 -8.94 -24.11 -14.89
N ASN A 482 -7.85 -23.68 -15.52
CA ASN A 482 -7.41 -24.17 -16.83
C ASN A 482 -6.57 -25.45 -16.74
N LEU A 483 -5.62 -25.51 -15.79
CA LEU A 483 -4.73 -26.66 -15.58
C LEU A 483 -5.45 -27.88 -14.98
N TYR A 484 -6.30 -27.67 -13.97
CA TYR A 484 -6.86 -28.74 -13.16
C TYR A 484 -8.32 -29.04 -13.53
N GLN A 485 -8.55 -30.19 -14.15
CA GLN A 485 -9.86 -30.56 -14.68
C GLN A 485 -10.92 -30.75 -13.58
N ASN A 486 -10.53 -31.15 -12.37
CA ASN A 486 -11.46 -31.32 -11.25
C ASN A 486 -12.10 -29.99 -10.81
N LEU A 487 -11.38 -28.87 -10.95
CA LEU A 487 -11.88 -27.53 -10.63
C LEU A 487 -12.87 -26.98 -11.67
N SER A 488 -13.02 -27.62 -12.84
CA SER A 488 -13.86 -27.12 -13.95
C SER A 488 -15.35 -26.98 -13.63
N ASN A 489 -15.83 -27.69 -12.60
CA ASN A 489 -17.22 -27.64 -12.13
C ASN A 489 -17.51 -26.44 -11.20
N LEU A 490 -16.51 -25.65 -10.82
CA LEU A 490 -16.74 -24.38 -10.11
C LEU A 490 -17.20 -23.31 -11.11
N ALA A 491 -18.53 -23.23 -11.26
CA ALA A 491 -19.30 -22.15 -11.91
C ALA A 491 -18.94 -21.79 -13.37
N SER A 492 -18.20 -22.64 -14.09
CA SER A 492 -17.84 -22.53 -15.51
C SER A 492 -16.80 -21.46 -15.88
N ARG A 493 -15.87 -21.82 -16.78
CA ARG A 493 -14.77 -20.96 -17.26
C ARG A 493 -15.22 -19.66 -17.96
N SER A 494 -16.51 -19.53 -18.27
CA SER A 494 -17.11 -18.41 -19.01
C SER A 494 -17.16 -17.08 -18.25
N ILE A 495 -17.00 -17.11 -16.92
CA ILE A 495 -17.29 -15.95 -16.07
C ILE A 495 -16.04 -15.07 -15.84
N LEU A 496 -14.83 -15.63 -15.90
CA LEU A 496 -13.58 -14.87 -15.80
C LEU A 496 -13.23 -14.22 -17.14
N SER A 497 -13.68 -12.97 -17.33
CA SER A 497 -13.25 -12.12 -18.45
C SER A 497 -11.73 -11.92 -18.41
N GLN A 498 -11.06 -12.03 -19.56
CA GLN A 498 -9.62 -11.81 -19.69
C GLN A 498 -9.21 -10.36 -19.36
N ASP A 499 -10.17 -9.42 -19.37
CA ASP A 499 -9.97 -8.01 -19.03
C ASP A 499 -10.01 -7.76 -17.50
N LEU A 500 -10.45 -8.74 -16.70
CA LEU A 500 -10.63 -8.58 -15.25
C LEU A 500 -9.39 -9.02 -14.47
N PHE A 501 -8.51 -8.07 -14.18
CA PHE A 501 -7.51 -8.22 -13.12
C PHE A 501 -8.10 -7.79 -11.77
N LEU A 502 -8.21 -8.72 -10.81
CA LEU A 502 -8.64 -8.46 -9.45
C LEU A 502 -7.77 -9.24 -8.47
N THR A 503 -7.12 -8.54 -7.54
CA THR A 503 -6.41 -9.12 -6.39
C THR A 503 -7.30 -9.08 -5.15
N PHE A 504 -7.36 -10.17 -4.39
CA PHE A 504 -8.19 -10.30 -3.18
C PHE A 504 -7.52 -11.20 -2.13
N THR A 505 -7.81 -10.93 -0.86
CA THR A 505 -7.27 -11.70 0.26
C THR A 505 -8.01 -13.02 0.47
N CYS A 506 -7.28 -14.13 0.51
CA CYS A 506 -7.81 -15.48 0.71
C CYS A 506 -7.64 -15.99 2.16
N ALA A 507 -6.67 -15.47 2.90
CA ALA A 507 -6.39 -15.84 4.29
C ALA A 507 -6.46 -14.62 5.23
N GLU A 508 -7.13 -14.78 6.37
CA GLU A 508 -7.02 -13.85 7.50
C GLU A 508 -5.65 -14.04 8.19
N VAL A 509 -5.04 -12.96 8.68
CA VAL A 509 -3.83 -12.99 9.52
C VAL A 509 -4.19 -12.58 10.94
N TYR A 510 -3.58 -13.23 11.93
CA TYR A 510 -3.93 -13.07 13.36
C TYR A 510 -2.76 -12.62 14.22
N SER A 511 -3.06 -11.88 15.30
CA SER A 511 -2.07 -11.53 16.32
C SER A 511 -1.56 -12.77 17.08
N LEU A 512 -0.27 -12.75 17.44
CA LEU A 512 0.30 -13.74 18.37
C LEU A 512 0.06 -13.37 19.85
N ASN A 513 -0.11 -12.08 20.15
CA ASN A 513 -0.41 -11.60 21.49
C ASN A 513 -1.92 -11.72 21.83
N ASN A 514 -2.81 -11.60 20.83
CA ASN A 514 -4.26 -11.74 20.96
C ASN A 514 -4.82 -12.72 19.90
N PRO A 515 -4.87 -14.04 20.16
CA PRO A 515 -5.13 -15.05 19.11
C PRO A 515 -6.46 -14.98 18.34
N ASP A 516 -7.45 -14.20 18.81
CA ASP A 516 -8.73 -13.94 18.12
C ASP A 516 -8.75 -12.61 17.34
N GLU A 517 -7.68 -11.80 17.43
CA GLU A 517 -7.54 -10.49 16.77
C GLU A 517 -7.13 -10.67 15.30
N VAL A 518 -8.08 -10.46 14.37
CA VAL A 518 -7.81 -10.36 12.93
C VAL A 518 -7.08 -9.04 12.66
N MET A 519 -5.86 -9.14 12.17
CA MET A 519 -4.93 -8.01 12.03
C MET A 519 -5.44 -6.91 11.07
N GLU A 520 -6.01 -7.32 9.94
CA GLU A 520 -6.50 -6.41 8.88
C GLU A 520 -7.56 -5.39 9.34
N PHE A 521 -8.38 -5.74 10.34
CA PHE A 521 -9.47 -4.92 10.86
C PHE A 521 -9.16 -4.30 12.23
N SER A 522 -7.94 -4.46 12.74
CA SER A 522 -7.56 -4.03 14.07
C SER A 522 -6.86 -2.68 14.06
N PHE A 523 -7.36 -1.75 14.87
CA PHE A 523 -6.78 -0.41 14.99
C PHE A 523 -5.63 -0.44 15.99
N ARG A 524 -4.40 -0.35 15.49
CA ARG A 524 -3.19 -0.40 16.31
C ARG A 524 -2.47 0.94 16.27
N GLN A 525 -2.90 1.80 17.18
CA GLN A 525 -2.40 3.15 17.37
C GLN A 525 -0.90 3.15 17.69
N ALA A 526 -0.14 4.06 17.07
CA ALA A 526 1.27 4.28 17.43
C ALA A 526 1.44 4.73 18.88
N ASP A 527 2.54 4.31 19.53
CA ASP A 527 2.93 4.81 20.85
C ASP A 527 3.08 6.35 20.81
N TYR A 528 3.70 6.87 19.76
CA TYR A 528 4.05 8.28 19.60
C TYR A 528 3.65 8.83 18.23
N GLN A 529 3.42 10.14 18.16
CA GLN A 529 3.12 10.87 16.93
C GLN A 529 4.07 12.06 16.77
N LEU A 530 4.69 12.17 15.60
CA LEU A 530 5.45 13.32 15.13
C LEU A 530 4.65 14.09 14.08
N TYR A 531 5.02 15.35 13.87
CA TYR A 531 4.42 16.21 12.85
C TYR A 531 5.51 16.75 11.93
N TYR A 532 5.16 16.91 10.65
CA TYR A 532 6.04 17.56 9.69
C TYR A 532 6.19 19.06 10.03
N ASN A 533 7.37 19.59 9.72
CA ASN A 533 7.66 21.01 9.65
C ASN A 533 8.53 21.30 8.41
N GLU A 534 8.75 22.57 8.11
CA GLU A 534 9.54 23.04 6.96
C GLU A 534 10.89 22.32 6.78
N GLN A 535 11.63 22.01 7.86
CA GLN A 535 12.84 21.20 7.74
C GLN A 535 12.48 19.73 7.57
N SER A 536 11.71 19.14 8.48
CA SER A 536 11.54 17.68 8.55
C SER A 536 10.72 17.06 7.42
N ALA A 537 10.07 17.88 6.60
CA ALA A 537 9.47 17.45 5.33
C ALA A 537 10.47 17.45 4.16
N ARG A 538 11.51 18.29 4.19
CA ARG A 538 12.58 18.35 3.16
C ARG A 538 13.83 17.52 3.54
N ASP A 539 14.02 17.24 4.83
CA ASP A 539 15.16 16.56 5.45
C ASP A 539 14.68 15.40 6.34
N PRO A 540 14.62 14.15 5.82
CA PRO A 540 14.25 12.97 6.60
C PRO A 540 15.12 12.72 7.84
N SER A 541 16.38 13.19 7.86
CA SER A 541 17.25 13.01 9.04
C SER A 541 16.76 13.78 10.26
N SER A 542 16.00 14.86 10.05
CA SER A 542 15.29 15.59 11.10
C SER A 542 14.20 14.75 11.76
N LEU A 543 13.53 13.84 11.02
CA LEU A 543 12.58 12.88 11.60
C LEU A 543 13.31 11.75 12.34
N TRP A 544 14.41 11.24 11.79
CA TRP A 544 15.23 10.21 12.45
C TRP A 544 15.74 10.68 13.83
N LEU A 545 16.18 11.94 13.94
CA LEU A 545 16.58 12.60 15.20
C LEU A 545 15.43 12.81 16.20
N GLN A 546 14.18 12.80 15.75
CA GLN A 546 13.00 12.90 16.61
C GLN A 546 12.49 11.52 17.01
N ALA A 547 12.55 10.53 16.12
CA ALA A 547 12.15 9.15 16.37
C ALA A 547 13.07 8.44 17.37
N GLU A 548 14.40 8.63 17.24
CA GLU A 548 15.41 8.06 18.15
C GLU A 548 15.10 8.31 19.62
N GLN A 549 14.57 9.49 19.94
CA GLN A 549 14.29 9.91 21.32
C GLN A 549 13.24 9.05 22.03
N TYR A 550 12.54 8.15 21.33
CA TYR A 550 11.57 7.22 21.91
C TYR A 550 12.14 5.82 22.19
N ILE A 551 13.38 5.55 21.77
CA ILE A 551 14.13 4.35 22.20
C ILE A 551 14.22 4.39 23.74
N LYS A 552 13.75 3.30 24.39
CA LYS A 552 13.64 3.15 25.86
C LYS A 552 12.68 4.10 26.59
N LYS A 553 11.78 4.80 25.88
CA LYS A 553 10.61 5.45 26.50
C LYS A 553 9.39 4.54 26.39
N ARG A 554 9.10 3.77 27.45
CA ARG A 554 7.79 3.17 27.77
C ARG A 554 7.62 3.14 29.29
#